data_AF-A0A4R5FM82-F1
#
_entry.id   AF-A0A4R5FM82-F1
#
_cell.length_a   1.000
_cell.length_b   1.000
_cell.length_c   1.000
_cell.angle_alpha   90.00
_cell.angle_beta   90.00
_cell.angle_gamma   90.00
#
_symmetry.space_group_name_H-M   'P 1'
#
loop_
_entity.id
_entity.type
_entity.pdbx_description
1 polymer ?
#
loop_
_entity_poly.entity_id
_entity_poly.type
_entity_poly.pdbx_seq_one_letter_code
_entity_poly.pdbx_strand_id
1 'polypeptide(L)'
;MRRTFHAAAAVAICSGLFAMPAASAAGSVSARLPATPAGQVLVVQANLQDSVRQADARDTRDLDNFARRLAGKVPAAPDALLLTEVLGPGARHLASALSRATGQRYRAEVAGERSAFLPDGAVRENAIILNTGTMTVAARGGFERVQDEDQAHVVAARRDGTLRVPLVAAHPGGDPAPASAWLADRLAREDGVTVLGGDFRAGRCAVPAEDQAIGCEPQPFWADLTGPRAYTDAYFERGDAQARRHSGYVFARGDVLKAAIDTDMPDVSDCKADFDAGRSHAADRDCRDAYYADEPFGWALLGAARDEQQSVIPAKLALDHCELAVRTAGVMARVVNNTTAPLSRPVRVSASEPLTATPAEAALDVPAGQAKNVVVTVTAPRDTEPGEHTVTVTIGSEQRELPVTVTEDCVEPKVYATSFHAGSGPELAVDEDIATFWHSEYQPPHPLPQSITLNLGETKKISALDYQPRFDGNLNGTILDYKVYLSTDGRTFTEVTSGSWAADARKKSASFEAADARYVRLEGSRASGGSYLSAAEVSVR
;
A
#
# COMPACT_ATOMS: atom_id res chain seq x y z
N MET A 1 -4.34 -3.66 91.98
CA MET A 1 -3.83 -5.05 91.90
C MET A 1 -4.32 -5.69 90.60
N ARG A 2 -3.42 -6.42 89.93
CA ARG A 2 -3.52 -6.95 88.57
C ARG A 2 -4.81 -7.73 88.26
N ARG A 3 -5.32 -7.59 87.04
CA ARG A 3 -5.94 -8.69 86.29
C ARG A 3 -5.47 -8.64 84.83
N THR A 4 -4.77 -9.68 84.44
CA THR A 4 -4.38 -10.03 83.07
C THR A 4 -5.52 -10.75 82.38
N PHE A 5 -5.80 -10.45 81.11
CA PHE A 5 -6.32 -11.41 80.13
C PHE A 5 -5.80 -11.06 78.72
N HIS A 6 -5.56 -12.13 77.96
CA HIS A 6 -4.91 -12.15 76.64
C HIS A 6 -5.68 -11.37 75.56
N ALA A 7 -4.94 -10.74 74.65
CA ALA A 7 -5.47 -10.13 73.43
C ALA A 7 -4.91 -10.85 72.20
N ALA A 8 -5.81 -11.35 71.35
CA ALA A 8 -5.54 -11.74 69.97
C ALA A 8 -5.81 -10.53 69.06
N ALA A 9 -4.88 -10.26 68.15
CA ALA A 9 -4.91 -9.10 67.26
C ALA A 9 -5.78 -9.37 66.03
N ALA A 10 -6.71 -8.44 65.76
CA ALA A 10 -7.45 -8.34 64.51
C ALA A 10 -6.88 -7.20 63.66
N VAL A 11 -6.73 -7.48 62.37
CA VAL A 11 -6.17 -6.61 61.33
C VAL A 11 -7.14 -5.47 60.99
N ALA A 12 -6.66 -4.23 61.01
CA ALA A 12 -7.38 -3.04 60.59
C ALA A 12 -6.92 -2.58 59.20
N ILE A 13 -7.89 -2.33 58.33
CA ILE A 13 -7.74 -1.80 56.98
C ILE A 13 -7.48 -0.29 57.09
N CYS A 14 -6.36 0.17 56.55
CA CYS A 14 -6.01 1.60 56.47
C CYS A 14 -6.23 2.12 55.05
N SER A 15 -7.14 3.08 54.92
CA SER A 15 -7.37 3.89 53.72
C SER A 15 -6.27 4.94 53.58
N GLY A 16 -5.52 4.91 52.48
CA GLY A 16 -4.53 5.93 52.13
C GLY A 16 -5.00 6.79 50.95
N LEU A 17 -5.23 8.08 51.20
CA LEU A 17 -5.39 9.10 50.16
C LEU A 17 -4.09 9.25 49.37
N PHE A 18 -4.12 9.04 48.05
CA PHE A 18 -3.07 9.48 47.14
C PHE A 18 -3.46 10.82 46.52
N ALA A 19 -2.72 11.87 46.86
CA ALA A 19 -2.74 13.14 46.13
C ALA A 19 -2.09 12.92 44.75
N MET A 20 -2.86 13.11 43.69
CA MET A 20 -2.33 13.12 42.32
C MET A 20 -1.48 14.38 42.09
N PRO A 21 -0.29 14.29 41.47
CA PRO A 21 0.44 15.48 41.07
C PRO A 21 -0.30 16.15 39.90
N ALA A 22 -0.53 17.46 40.04
CA ALA A 22 -1.07 18.29 38.98
C ALA A 22 -0.21 18.18 37.71
N ALA A 23 -0.84 17.85 36.58
CA ALA A 23 -0.21 17.84 35.27
C ALA A 23 0.37 19.24 34.98
N SER A 24 1.71 19.33 34.96
CA SER A 24 2.38 20.53 34.48
C SER A 24 2.11 20.68 32.99
N ALA A 25 1.56 21.83 32.60
CA ALA A 25 1.44 22.24 31.22
C ALA A 25 2.78 22.03 30.49
N ALA A 26 2.76 21.22 29.43
CA ALA A 26 3.91 20.99 28.57
C ALA A 26 4.30 22.30 27.88
N GLY A 27 5.33 22.96 28.40
CA GLY A 27 6.06 23.98 27.66
C GLY A 27 6.76 23.33 26.47
N SER A 28 6.47 23.79 25.26
CA SER A 28 7.09 23.33 24.02
C SER A 28 8.57 23.74 23.97
N VAL A 29 9.44 22.89 24.52
CA VAL A 29 10.86 22.95 24.18
C VAL A 29 11.01 22.25 22.84
N SER A 30 11.12 23.02 21.76
CA SER A 30 11.51 22.53 20.44
C SER A 30 12.88 21.84 20.58
N ALA A 31 12.88 20.52 20.72
CA ALA A 31 14.09 19.74 20.58
C ALA A 31 14.49 19.84 19.10
N ARG A 32 15.58 20.57 18.83
CA ARG A 32 16.13 20.72 17.49
C ARG A 32 16.37 19.33 16.89
N LEU A 33 15.73 19.01 15.78
CA LEU A 33 15.93 17.72 15.15
C LEU A 33 17.38 17.57 14.70
N PRO A 34 18.02 16.41 14.94
CA PRO A 34 19.38 16.17 14.49
C PRO A 34 19.45 16.21 12.96
N ALA A 35 20.61 16.57 12.43
CA ALA A 35 20.89 16.39 11.00
C ALA A 35 21.02 14.89 10.68
N THR A 36 20.76 14.53 9.43
CA THR A 36 20.99 13.15 8.95
C THR A 36 22.47 12.78 8.99
N PRO A 37 22.81 11.51 9.33
CA PRO A 37 24.18 11.03 9.31
C PRO A 37 24.88 11.22 7.95
N ALA A 38 26.20 11.36 7.96
CA ALA A 38 27.00 11.44 6.73
C ALA A 38 26.74 10.22 5.83
N GLY A 39 26.68 10.44 4.52
CA GLY A 39 26.38 9.37 3.55
C GLY A 39 24.92 8.91 3.51
N GLN A 40 23.99 9.63 4.17
CA GLN A 40 22.55 9.34 4.11
C GLN A 40 21.75 10.59 3.75
N VAL A 41 20.56 10.45 3.17
CA VAL A 41 19.61 11.57 3.00
C VAL A 41 18.21 11.18 3.40
N LEU A 42 17.52 12.04 4.14
CA LEU A 42 16.12 11.85 4.49
C LEU A 42 15.24 12.65 3.51
N VAL A 43 14.50 11.92 2.67
CA VAL A 43 13.57 12.48 1.70
C VAL A 43 12.14 12.26 2.17
N VAL A 44 11.32 13.30 2.06
CA VAL A 44 9.89 13.27 2.37
C VAL A 44 9.11 13.47 1.08
N GLN A 45 8.01 12.75 0.90
CA GLN A 45 7.02 13.02 -0.13
C GLN A 45 5.66 13.30 0.51
N ALA A 46 4.95 14.30 -0.02
CA ALA A 46 3.61 14.65 0.41
C ALA A 46 2.81 15.27 -0.75
N ASN A 47 1.54 14.87 -0.89
CA ASN A 47 0.52 15.62 -1.63
C ASN A 47 -0.19 16.54 -0.62
N LEU A 48 -0.14 17.85 -0.83
CA LEU A 48 -0.62 18.85 0.13
C LEU A 48 -1.98 19.48 -0.24
N GLN A 49 -2.47 19.29 -1.47
CA GLN A 49 -3.74 19.82 -1.97
C GLN A 49 -3.94 21.35 -1.88
N ASP A 50 -2.86 22.11 -1.71
CA ASP A 50 -2.82 23.57 -1.53
C ASP A 50 -2.75 24.33 -2.88
N SER A 51 -2.89 23.64 -4.03
CA SER A 51 -2.69 24.23 -5.37
C SER A 51 -3.94 24.73 -6.09
N VAL A 52 -5.08 24.09 -5.86
CA VAL A 52 -6.24 24.25 -6.75
C VAL A 52 -7.23 25.32 -6.26
N ARG A 53 -7.41 25.47 -4.94
CA ARG A 53 -8.49 26.29 -4.36
C ARG A 53 -7.95 27.57 -3.76
N GLN A 54 -8.30 28.72 -4.34
CA GLN A 54 -7.80 30.02 -3.87
C GLN A 54 -8.14 30.36 -2.40
N ALA A 55 -9.24 29.81 -1.86
CA ALA A 55 -9.63 30.03 -0.47
C ALA A 55 -8.72 29.25 0.49
N ASP A 56 -8.46 28.00 0.16
CA ASP A 56 -7.57 27.07 0.87
C ASP A 56 -6.13 27.58 0.86
N ALA A 57 -5.62 27.95 -0.33
CA ALA A 57 -4.27 28.51 -0.52
C ALA A 57 -3.96 29.82 0.24
N ARG A 58 -4.98 30.45 0.84
CA ARG A 58 -4.82 31.63 1.70
C ARG A 58 -4.78 31.28 3.19
N ASP A 59 -5.29 30.13 3.57
CA ASP A 59 -5.38 29.63 4.94
C ASP A 59 -4.35 28.52 5.17
N THR A 60 -3.09 28.92 5.40
CA THR A 60 -1.94 27.99 5.45
C THR A 60 -1.80 27.19 6.75
N ARG A 61 -2.89 26.96 7.47
CA ARG A 61 -2.85 26.26 8.77
C ARG A 61 -2.50 24.79 8.60
N ASP A 62 -3.03 24.17 7.57
CA ASP A 62 -2.68 22.83 7.08
C ASP A 62 -1.16 22.68 6.89
N LEU A 63 -0.50 23.65 6.25
CA LEU A 63 0.96 23.64 6.04
C LEU A 63 1.74 23.77 7.36
N ASP A 64 1.24 24.58 8.29
CA ASP A 64 1.81 24.70 9.64
C ASP A 64 1.58 23.42 10.47
N ASN A 65 0.43 22.74 10.31
CA ASN A 65 0.13 21.44 10.91
C ASN A 65 1.06 20.36 10.35
N PHE A 66 1.19 20.28 9.03
CA PHE A 66 2.12 19.38 8.34
C PHE A 66 3.55 19.57 8.86
N ALA A 67 4.06 20.80 8.92
CA ALA A 67 5.43 21.06 9.38
C ALA A 67 5.67 20.58 10.83
N ARG A 68 4.73 20.83 11.74
CA ARG A 68 4.81 20.36 13.14
C ARG A 68 4.75 18.84 13.23
N ARG A 69 3.81 18.24 12.50
CA ARG A 69 3.56 16.80 12.51
C ARG A 69 4.72 16.03 11.89
N LEU A 70 5.22 16.48 10.75
CA LEU A 70 6.42 15.94 10.12
C LEU A 70 7.59 15.93 11.11
N ALA A 71 7.84 17.06 11.78
CA ALA A 71 8.93 17.16 12.76
C ALA A 71 8.79 16.18 13.94
N GLY A 72 7.56 15.78 14.30
CA GLY A 72 7.31 14.78 15.34
C GLY A 72 7.38 13.33 14.87
N LYS A 73 7.38 13.06 13.56
CA LYS A 73 7.28 11.70 12.98
C LYS A 73 8.56 11.22 12.29
N VAL A 74 9.52 12.11 12.06
CA VAL A 74 10.80 11.78 11.36
C VAL A 74 11.95 11.55 12.34
N PRO A 75 12.93 10.68 11.99
CA PRO A 75 14.07 10.38 12.86
C PRO A 75 15.15 11.49 12.87
N ALA A 76 15.13 12.38 11.87
CA ALA A 76 16.08 13.47 11.69
C ALA A 76 15.41 14.60 10.90
N ALA A 77 16.01 15.79 10.90
CA ALA A 77 15.52 16.88 10.07
C ALA A 77 15.61 16.49 8.57
N PRO A 78 14.51 16.56 7.80
CA PRO A 78 14.51 16.19 6.38
C PRO A 78 15.56 16.97 5.60
N ASP A 79 16.19 16.31 4.63
CA ASP A 79 17.16 16.92 3.72
C ASP A 79 16.46 17.51 2.49
N ALA A 80 15.42 16.82 2.01
CA ALA A 80 14.60 17.24 0.89
C ALA A 80 13.13 16.87 1.12
N LEU A 81 12.22 17.72 0.63
CA LEU A 81 10.81 17.42 0.51
C LEU A 81 10.42 17.50 -0.97
N LEU A 82 9.70 16.50 -1.44
CA LEU A 82 9.14 16.36 -2.77
C LEU A 82 7.62 16.53 -2.65
N LEU A 83 7.12 17.69 -3.08
CA LEU A 83 5.76 18.10 -2.81
C LEU A 83 4.95 18.14 -4.10
N THR A 84 3.73 17.64 -4.03
CA THR A 84 2.72 17.72 -5.10
C THR A 84 1.51 18.50 -4.60
N GLU A 85 0.76 19.06 -5.54
CA GLU A 85 -0.38 19.95 -5.28
C GLU A 85 -0.07 21.09 -4.29
N VAL A 86 1.01 21.85 -4.53
CA VAL A 86 1.38 23.02 -3.73
C VAL A 86 1.81 24.20 -4.60
N LEU A 87 1.35 25.41 -4.27
CA LEU A 87 1.78 26.63 -4.96
C LEU A 87 3.13 27.15 -4.45
N GLY A 88 3.75 28.03 -5.26
CA GLY A 88 4.97 28.71 -4.87
C GLY A 88 4.93 29.40 -3.50
N PRO A 89 3.90 30.24 -3.21
CA PRO A 89 3.72 30.85 -1.91
C PRO A 89 3.60 29.83 -0.77
N GLY A 90 2.80 28.77 -0.95
CA GLY A 90 2.63 27.69 0.02
C GLY A 90 3.95 26.98 0.33
N ALA A 91 4.71 26.57 -0.70
CA ALA A 91 6.02 25.94 -0.54
C ALA A 91 7.02 26.83 0.22
N ARG A 92 7.00 28.16 -0.02
CA ARG A 92 7.84 29.13 0.72
C ARG A 92 7.40 29.33 2.17
N HIS A 93 6.09 29.35 2.42
CA HIS A 93 5.54 29.36 3.78
C HIS A 93 5.95 28.10 4.53
N LEU A 94 5.77 26.93 3.89
CA LEU A 94 6.13 25.64 4.45
C LEU A 94 7.63 25.54 4.77
N ALA A 95 8.52 26.01 3.89
CA ALA A 95 9.95 26.07 4.20
C ALA A 95 10.24 26.90 5.47
N SER A 96 9.50 27.99 5.67
CA SER A 96 9.62 28.82 6.88
C SER A 96 9.05 28.10 8.11
N ALA A 97 7.91 27.42 7.98
CA ALA A 97 7.29 26.63 9.04
C ALA A 97 8.17 25.47 9.49
N LEU A 98 8.75 24.72 8.54
CA LEU A 98 9.71 23.65 8.81
C LEU A 98 10.96 24.16 9.51
N SER A 99 11.47 25.32 9.10
CA SER A 99 12.64 25.93 9.77
C SER A 99 12.35 26.21 11.25
N ARG A 100 11.13 26.66 11.58
CA ARG A 100 10.69 26.84 12.98
C ARG A 100 10.49 25.50 13.69
N ALA A 101 9.85 24.54 13.04
CA ALA A 101 9.49 23.25 13.65
C ALA A 101 10.71 22.38 13.96
N THR A 102 11.72 22.37 13.10
CA THR A 102 12.90 21.50 13.24
C THR A 102 14.15 22.21 13.77
N GLY A 103 14.17 23.55 13.73
CA GLY A 103 15.35 24.37 14.05
C GLY A 103 16.47 24.32 12.99
N GLN A 104 16.17 23.86 11.78
CA GLN A 104 17.07 23.88 10.61
C GLN A 104 16.68 24.99 9.63
N ARG A 105 17.39 25.11 8.50
CA ARG A 105 17.14 26.15 7.49
C ARG A 105 16.67 25.53 6.18
N TYR A 106 15.44 25.81 5.80
CA TYR A 106 14.86 25.31 4.54
C TYR A 106 14.66 26.41 3.52
N ARG A 107 14.72 26.04 2.24
CA ARG A 107 14.37 26.89 1.11
C ARG A 107 13.56 26.09 0.10
N ALA A 108 12.48 26.67 -0.40
CA ALA A 108 11.81 26.19 -1.60
C ALA A 108 12.74 26.44 -2.79
N GLU A 109 13.41 25.38 -3.24
CA GLU A 109 14.44 25.44 -4.28
C GLU A 109 13.82 25.47 -5.67
N VAL A 110 12.81 24.64 -5.89
CA VAL A 110 11.98 24.65 -7.08
C VAL A 110 10.55 24.81 -6.61
N ALA A 111 9.85 25.84 -7.07
CA ALA A 111 8.47 26.07 -6.70
C ALA A 111 7.78 26.92 -7.77
N GLY A 112 6.48 26.70 -7.96
CA GLY A 112 5.67 27.41 -8.94
C GLY A 112 5.41 28.88 -8.59
N GLU A 113 4.41 29.46 -9.26
CA GLU A 113 3.96 30.82 -9.03
C GLU A 113 2.70 30.83 -8.13
N ARG A 114 1.90 31.91 -8.18
CA ARG A 114 0.63 32.05 -7.45
C ARG A 114 -0.55 31.32 -8.10
N SER A 115 -0.36 30.75 -9.27
CA SER A 115 -1.36 29.98 -10.01
C SER A 115 -0.71 28.68 -10.44
N ALA A 116 -1.43 27.57 -10.26
CA ALA A 116 -1.03 26.29 -10.84
C ALA A 116 -1.19 26.30 -12.37
N PHE A 117 -2.22 26.97 -12.88
CA PHE A 117 -2.47 27.07 -14.33
C PHE A 117 -1.51 28.05 -15.00
N LEU A 118 -0.83 27.54 -16.03
CA LEU A 118 0.06 28.29 -16.91
C LEU A 118 -0.71 28.85 -18.13
N PRO A 119 -0.17 29.86 -18.83
CA PRO A 119 -0.84 30.47 -19.98
C PRO A 119 -1.13 29.51 -21.15
N ASP A 120 -0.39 28.41 -21.24
CA ASP A 120 -0.57 27.35 -22.25
C ASP A 120 -1.57 26.27 -21.82
N GLY A 121 -2.23 26.43 -20.66
CA GLY A 121 -3.22 25.50 -20.13
C GLY A 121 -2.63 24.37 -19.29
N ALA A 122 -1.31 24.25 -19.22
CA ALA A 122 -0.65 23.27 -18.39
C ALA A 122 -0.69 23.62 -16.91
N VAL A 123 -0.44 22.62 -16.07
CA VAL A 123 -0.52 22.74 -14.62
C VAL A 123 0.89 22.63 -14.02
N ARG A 124 1.17 23.45 -13.01
CA ARG A 124 2.42 23.52 -12.27
C ARG A 124 2.14 23.66 -10.78
N GLU A 125 2.10 22.52 -10.11
CA GLU A 125 1.76 22.42 -8.70
C GLU A 125 2.74 21.57 -7.90
N ASN A 126 3.96 21.43 -8.41
CA ASN A 126 5.03 20.67 -7.75
C ASN A 126 6.08 21.62 -7.15
N ALA A 127 6.65 21.21 -6.01
CA ALA A 127 7.75 21.93 -5.39
C ALA A 127 8.79 21.00 -4.77
N ILE A 128 10.03 21.47 -4.71
CA ILE A 128 11.13 20.83 -3.98
C ILE A 128 11.65 21.81 -2.94
N ILE A 129 11.61 21.40 -1.67
CA ILE A 129 12.21 22.15 -0.55
C ILE A 129 13.48 21.43 -0.11
N LEU A 130 14.58 22.16 0.06
CA LEU A 130 15.84 21.62 0.56
C LEU A 130 16.21 22.18 1.92
N ASN A 131 16.77 21.34 2.78
CA ASN A 131 17.49 21.78 3.97
C ASN A 131 18.85 22.33 3.56
N THR A 132 18.95 23.65 3.51
CA THR A 132 20.15 24.38 3.09
C THR A 132 21.34 24.21 4.06
N GLY A 133 21.11 23.64 5.25
CA GLY A 133 22.17 23.30 6.21
C GLY A 133 22.91 22.01 5.86
N THR A 134 22.22 21.05 5.24
CA THR A 134 22.78 19.73 4.87
C THR A 134 22.96 19.57 3.37
N MET A 135 22.16 20.26 2.56
CA MET A 135 22.12 20.14 1.11
C MET A 135 22.60 21.41 0.39
N THR A 136 23.11 21.21 -0.81
CA THR A 136 23.43 22.24 -1.80
C THR A 136 22.93 21.83 -3.18
N VAL A 137 22.68 22.81 -4.04
CA VAL A 137 22.31 22.58 -5.44
C VAL A 137 23.58 22.29 -6.22
N ALA A 138 23.61 21.16 -6.92
CA ALA A 138 24.74 20.71 -7.72
C ALA A 138 24.53 20.95 -9.23
N ALA A 139 23.28 21.06 -9.68
CA ALA A 139 22.91 21.58 -11.00
C ALA A 139 21.58 22.33 -10.91
N ARG A 140 21.36 23.30 -11.81
CA ARG A 140 20.15 24.14 -11.80
C ARG A 140 18.89 23.27 -11.91
N GLY A 141 17.98 23.43 -10.94
CA GLY A 141 16.67 22.81 -10.98
C GLY A 141 15.67 23.61 -11.82
N GLY A 142 14.53 22.99 -12.09
CA GLY A 142 13.46 23.57 -12.90
C GLY A 142 12.24 22.66 -12.98
N PHE A 143 11.49 22.84 -14.06
CA PHE A 143 10.29 22.05 -14.36
C PHE A 143 10.49 21.31 -15.68
N GLU A 144 10.03 20.07 -15.74
CA GLU A 144 9.96 19.26 -16.96
C GLU A 144 8.49 18.95 -17.25
N ARG A 145 8.05 19.22 -18.48
CA ARG A 145 6.66 18.99 -18.89
C ARG A 145 6.44 17.52 -19.22
N VAL A 146 5.50 16.87 -18.53
CA VAL A 146 5.07 15.49 -18.79
C VAL A 146 3.55 15.42 -18.68
N GLN A 147 2.86 15.00 -19.75
CA GLN A 147 1.39 14.88 -19.77
C GLN A 147 0.66 16.17 -19.33
N ASP A 148 1.03 17.32 -19.91
CA ASP A 148 0.46 18.63 -19.58
C ASP A 148 0.66 19.10 -18.12
N GLU A 149 1.49 18.39 -17.35
CA GLU A 149 1.86 18.68 -15.97
C GLU A 149 3.38 18.96 -15.85
N ASP A 150 3.74 20.04 -15.17
CA ASP A 150 5.13 20.43 -14.91
C ASP A 150 5.69 19.73 -13.65
N GLN A 151 6.62 18.81 -13.88
CA GLN A 151 7.29 18.00 -12.85
C GLN A 151 8.51 18.75 -12.31
N ALA A 152 8.57 18.99 -11.00
CA ALA A 152 9.69 19.73 -10.41
C ALA A 152 10.93 18.81 -10.28
N HIS A 153 12.11 19.32 -10.63
CA HIS A 153 13.36 18.56 -10.51
C HIS A 153 14.53 19.43 -10.08
N VAL A 154 15.46 18.84 -9.35
CA VAL A 154 16.76 19.47 -9.02
C VAL A 154 17.81 18.40 -8.81
N VAL A 155 19.05 18.68 -9.21
CA VAL A 155 20.18 17.84 -8.79
C VAL A 155 20.80 18.47 -7.55
N ALA A 156 20.53 17.86 -6.40
CA ALA A 156 21.10 18.27 -5.12
C ALA A 156 22.32 17.42 -4.76
N ALA A 157 23.07 17.85 -3.77
CA ALA A 157 24.15 17.09 -3.16
C ALA A 157 24.25 17.44 -1.68
N ARG A 158 24.71 16.49 -0.86
CA ARG A 158 25.09 16.81 0.51
C ARG A 158 26.28 17.77 0.51
N ARG A 159 26.26 18.72 1.45
CA ARG A 159 27.34 19.71 1.62
C ARG A 159 28.68 19.09 2.03
N ASP A 160 28.64 17.94 2.70
CA ASP A 160 29.83 17.18 3.07
C ASP A 160 30.42 16.39 1.88
N GLY A 161 29.81 16.46 0.69
CA GLY A 161 30.26 15.80 -0.52
C GLY A 161 30.00 14.29 -0.56
N THR A 162 29.31 13.73 0.44
CA THR A 162 29.14 12.28 0.57
C THR A 162 28.12 11.68 -0.40
N LEU A 163 27.14 12.47 -0.85
CA LEU A 163 26.11 12.01 -1.79
C LEU A 163 25.72 13.10 -2.78
N ARG A 164 25.56 12.69 -4.04
CA ARG A 164 24.79 13.40 -5.06
C ARG A 164 23.41 12.77 -5.15
N VAL A 165 22.37 13.60 -5.17
CA VAL A 165 20.98 13.16 -5.08
C VAL A 165 20.12 13.93 -6.09
N PRO A 166 19.98 13.40 -7.31
CA PRO A 166 18.99 13.87 -8.27
C PRO A 166 17.56 13.61 -7.76
N LEU A 167 16.75 14.65 -7.70
CA LEU A 167 15.41 14.64 -7.12
C LEU A 167 14.37 15.06 -8.15
N VAL A 168 13.25 14.34 -8.20
CA VAL A 168 12.04 14.71 -8.93
C VAL A 168 10.84 14.63 -7.98
N ALA A 169 10.02 15.67 -7.97
CA ALA A 169 8.67 15.65 -7.43
C ALA A 169 7.68 15.54 -8.60
N ALA A 170 6.97 14.41 -8.67
CA ALA A 170 6.13 14.03 -9.80
C ALA A 170 4.63 14.00 -9.45
N HIS A 171 3.82 14.56 -10.32
CA HIS A 171 2.37 14.46 -10.33
C HIS A 171 1.91 14.31 -11.79
N PRO A 172 1.93 13.09 -12.36
CA PRO A 172 1.53 12.86 -13.75
C PRO A 172 0.03 13.12 -13.98
N GLY A 173 -0.28 13.74 -15.12
CA GLY A 173 -1.65 14.14 -15.46
C GLY A 173 -2.54 13.01 -15.97
N GLY A 174 -1.95 11.91 -16.43
CA GLY A 174 -2.65 10.76 -17.02
C GLY A 174 -2.11 9.42 -16.56
N ASP A 175 -2.04 8.44 -17.47
CA ASP A 175 -1.48 7.12 -17.18
C ASP A 175 -0.05 7.25 -16.62
N PRO A 176 0.23 6.79 -15.40
CA PRO A 176 1.54 6.95 -14.78
C PRO A 176 2.66 6.21 -15.53
N ALA A 177 2.38 5.17 -16.30
CA ALA A 177 3.40 4.33 -16.94
C ALA A 177 4.30 5.10 -17.94
N PRO A 178 3.77 5.81 -18.95
CA PRO A 178 4.60 6.62 -19.84
C PRO A 178 5.33 7.76 -19.11
N ALA A 179 4.70 8.36 -18.09
CA ALA A 179 5.31 9.46 -17.34
C ALA A 179 6.48 9.00 -16.47
N SER A 180 6.31 7.91 -15.72
CA SER A 180 7.35 7.34 -14.85
C SER A 180 8.55 6.86 -15.66
N ALA A 181 8.30 6.22 -16.82
CA ALA A 181 9.34 5.77 -17.73
C ALA A 181 10.21 6.94 -18.20
N TRP A 182 9.58 8.03 -18.66
CA TRP A 182 10.29 9.22 -19.12
C TRP A 182 11.13 9.86 -18.02
N LEU A 183 10.55 10.05 -16.82
CA LEU A 183 11.24 10.65 -15.68
C LEU A 183 12.42 9.77 -15.21
N ALA A 184 12.23 8.46 -15.19
CA ALA A 184 13.29 7.51 -14.85
C ALA A 184 14.43 7.53 -15.88
N ASP A 185 14.14 7.63 -17.18
CA ASP A 185 15.15 7.77 -18.24
C ASP A 185 15.91 9.09 -18.16
N ARG A 186 15.25 10.17 -17.71
CA ARG A 186 15.93 11.44 -17.43
C ARG A 186 16.87 11.31 -16.25
N LEU A 187 16.40 10.73 -15.14
CA LEU A 187 17.19 10.52 -13.92
C LEU A 187 18.37 9.56 -14.14
N ALA A 188 18.22 8.54 -14.99
CA ALA A 188 19.27 7.57 -15.30
C ALA A 188 20.52 8.19 -15.96
N ARG A 189 20.45 9.44 -16.42
CA ARG A 189 21.59 10.21 -16.97
C ARG A 189 22.41 10.92 -15.90
N GLU A 190 21.92 10.94 -14.66
CA GLU A 190 22.58 11.57 -13.53
C GLU A 190 23.26 10.51 -12.66
N ASP A 191 24.42 10.86 -12.12
CA ASP A 191 25.10 10.04 -11.13
C ASP A 191 24.54 10.27 -9.71
N GLY A 192 24.66 9.25 -8.85
CA GLY A 192 24.31 9.31 -7.44
C GLY A 192 23.01 8.56 -7.11
N VAL A 193 22.38 8.95 -6.00
CA VAL A 193 21.12 8.35 -5.54
C VAL A 193 19.96 9.08 -6.19
N THR A 194 19.39 8.52 -7.25
CA THR A 194 18.23 9.12 -7.91
C THR A 194 16.97 8.85 -7.11
N VAL A 195 16.13 9.88 -6.95
CA VAL A 195 14.86 9.79 -6.21
C VAL A 195 13.75 10.38 -7.05
N LEU A 196 12.76 9.54 -7.33
CA LEU A 196 11.50 9.91 -7.96
C LEU A 196 10.41 9.76 -6.90
N GLY A 197 9.99 10.89 -6.33
CA GLY A 197 8.88 10.93 -5.39
C GLY A 197 7.70 11.64 -6.00
N GLY A 198 6.48 11.25 -5.65
CA GLY A 198 5.31 11.88 -6.23
C GLY A 198 4.01 11.17 -5.92
N ASP A 199 2.90 11.79 -6.30
CA ASP A 199 1.58 11.17 -6.33
C ASP A 199 1.27 10.76 -7.78
N PHE A 200 1.23 9.45 -8.02
CA PHE A 200 1.06 8.84 -9.34
C PHE A 200 -0.41 8.56 -9.70
N ARG A 201 -1.37 8.96 -8.85
CA ARG A 201 -2.82 8.75 -9.03
C ARG A 201 -3.24 7.29 -9.25
N ALA A 202 -2.37 6.35 -8.90
CA ALA A 202 -2.59 4.92 -9.05
C ALA A 202 -1.92 4.18 -7.89
N GLY A 203 -2.58 3.13 -7.40
CA GLY A 203 -1.98 2.20 -6.46
C GLY A 203 -1.01 1.25 -7.16
N ARG A 204 -0.36 0.38 -6.38
CA ARG A 204 0.60 -0.60 -6.92
C ARG A 204 -0.06 -1.74 -7.68
N CYS A 205 -1.23 -2.22 -7.21
CA CYS A 205 -1.93 -3.35 -7.79
C CYS A 205 -2.90 -2.89 -8.89
N ALA A 206 -2.98 -3.66 -9.97
CA ALA A 206 -3.94 -3.45 -11.06
C ALA A 206 -5.39 -3.60 -10.56
N VAL A 207 -5.64 -4.66 -9.79
CA VAL A 207 -6.84 -4.84 -8.99
C VAL A 207 -6.45 -4.65 -7.53
N PRO A 208 -6.81 -3.53 -6.91
CA PRO A 208 -6.54 -3.34 -5.51
C PRO A 208 -7.47 -4.23 -4.69
N ALA A 209 -6.91 -5.02 -3.79
CA ALA A 209 -7.61 -5.75 -2.74
C ALA A 209 -7.17 -5.18 -1.38
N GLU A 210 -8.07 -5.14 -0.40
CA GLU A 210 -7.76 -4.58 0.92
C GLU A 210 -6.74 -5.44 1.71
N ASP A 211 -6.68 -6.73 1.38
CA ASP A 211 -5.89 -7.77 2.05
C ASP A 211 -4.67 -8.24 1.23
N GLN A 212 -4.71 -8.13 -0.10
CA GLN A 212 -3.62 -8.59 -0.96
C GLN A 212 -2.49 -7.56 -1.11
N ALA A 213 -1.66 -7.47 -0.06
CA ALA A 213 -0.46 -6.64 -0.06
C ALA A 213 0.69 -7.20 -0.93
N ILE A 214 0.72 -8.49 -1.25
CA ILE A 214 1.79 -9.10 -2.06
C ILE A 214 1.18 -10.17 -2.97
N GLY A 215 1.71 -10.30 -4.18
CA GLY A 215 1.24 -11.30 -5.15
C GLY A 215 0.06 -10.87 -6.01
N CYS A 216 -0.39 -9.61 -5.88
CA CYS A 216 -1.32 -9.01 -6.83
C CYS A 216 -0.65 -8.80 -8.20
N GLU A 217 -1.46 -8.69 -9.26
CA GLU A 217 -0.96 -8.20 -10.55
C GLU A 217 -0.51 -6.73 -10.40
N PRO A 218 0.76 -6.40 -10.67
CA PRO A 218 1.25 -5.04 -10.51
C PRO A 218 0.79 -4.13 -11.66
N GLN A 219 0.53 -2.87 -11.36
CA GLN A 219 0.34 -1.83 -12.37
C GLN A 219 1.62 -1.69 -13.24
N PRO A 220 1.48 -1.39 -14.55
CA PRO A 220 2.62 -1.33 -15.47
C PRO A 220 3.74 -0.37 -15.03
N PHE A 221 3.39 0.82 -14.51
CA PHE A 221 4.38 1.80 -14.06
C PHE A 221 5.25 1.28 -12.92
N TRP A 222 4.63 0.58 -11.96
CA TRP A 222 5.32 0.05 -10.80
C TRP A 222 6.21 -1.13 -11.18
N ALA A 223 5.73 -2.02 -12.04
CA ALA A 223 6.49 -3.16 -12.57
C ALA A 223 7.73 -2.71 -13.37
N ASP A 224 7.59 -1.68 -14.19
CA ASP A 224 8.70 -1.11 -14.97
C ASP A 224 9.77 -0.45 -14.07
N LEU A 225 9.34 0.38 -13.11
CA LEU A 225 10.24 1.04 -12.16
C LEU A 225 11.00 0.02 -11.29
N THR A 226 10.28 -0.93 -10.70
CA THR A 226 10.83 -1.84 -9.68
C THR A 226 11.46 -3.10 -10.25
N GLY A 227 11.33 -3.37 -11.55
CA GLY A 227 11.98 -4.47 -12.25
C GLY A 227 13.12 -3.97 -13.15
N PRO A 228 12.88 -3.70 -14.44
CA PRO A 228 13.90 -3.29 -15.41
C PRO A 228 14.74 -2.07 -15.02
N ARG A 229 14.18 -1.14 -14.23
CA ARG A 229 14.86 0.11 -13.86
C ARG A 229 15.51 0.08 -12.48
N ALA A 230 15.38 -1.02 -11.75
CA ALA A 230 15.99 -1.27 -10.45
C ALA A 230 15.70 -0.20 -9.38
N TYR A 231 14.58 0.53 -9.48
CA TYR A 231 14.13 1.38 -8.39
C TYR A 231 13.60 0.53 -7.23
N THR A 232 13.75 1.02 -6.03
CA THR A 232 13.12 0.48 -4.82
C THR A 232 11.97 1.40 -4.42
N ASP A 233 10.77 0.84 -4.28
CA ASP A 233 9.65 1.50 -3.64
C ASP A 233 9.90 1.52 -2.12
N ALA A 234 10.26 2.69 -1.59
CA ALA A 234 10.72 2.80 -0.21
C ALA A 234 9.62 2.41 0.80
N TYR A 235 8.37 2.80 0.53
CA TYR A 235 7.25 2.55 1.45
C TYR A 235 6.85 1.09 1.46
N PHE A 236 6.83 0.46 0.28
CA PHE A 236 6.54 -0.96 0.15
C PHE A 236 7.64 -1.83 0.78
N GLU A 237 8.92 -1.54 0.53
CA GLU A 237 10.00 -2.42 0.99
C GLU A 237 10.42 -2.22 2.45
N ARG A 238 10.29 -0.99 2.97
CA ARG A 238 10.85 -0.61 4.29
C ARG A 238 9.87 0.10 5.20
N GLY A 239 8.66 0.42 4.75
CA GLY A 239 7.58 0.95 5.58
C GLY A 239 6.63 -0.13 6.09
N ASP A 240 5.53 0.29 6.72
CA ASP A 240 4.42 -0.56 7.17
C ASP A 240 3.18 -0.42 6.26
N ALA A 241 3.37 0.03 5.01
CA ALA A 241 2.30 0.47 4.12
C ALA A 241 1.93 -0.55 3.02
N GLN A 242 2.42 -1.79 3.08
CA GLN A 242 2.33 -2.74 1.96
C GLN A 242 0.89 -3.03 1.50
N ALA A 243 -0.06 -3.05 2.44
CA ALA A 243 -1.49 -3.30 2.20
C ALA A 243 -2.29 -2.02 1.90
N ARG A 244 -1.72 -0.83 2.17
CA ARG A 244 -2.48 0.42 2.11
C ARG A 244 -2.62 0.88 0.66
N ARG A 245 -3.84 1.22 0.26
CA ARG A 245 -4.07 1.95 -0.99
C ARG A 245 -3.62 3.39 -0.78
N HIS A 246 -2.57 3.78 -1.48
CA HIS A 246 -2.10 5.16 -1.59
C HIS A 246 -1.49 5.34 -2.98
N SER A 247 -1.43 6.59 -3.45
CA SER A 247 -0.80 6.95 -4.72
C SER A 247 0.49 7.76 -4.56
N GLY A 248 0.84 8.14 -3.33
CA GLY A 248 2.15 8.71 -2.97
C GLY A 248 3.28 7.68 -2.93
N TYR A 249 4.40 7.96 -3.57
CA TYR A 249 5.57 7.07 -3.63
C TYR A 249 6.88 7.81 -3.40
N VAL A 250 7.89 7.07 -2.94
CA VAL A 250 9.31 7.40 -3.10
C VAL A 250 10.03 6.20 -3.73
N PHE A 251 10.32 6.32 -5.02
CA PHE A 251 11.17 5.38 -5.74
C PHE A 251 12.62 5.86 -5.68
N ALA A 252 13.52 5.03 -5.17
CA ALA A 252 14.94 5.37 -5.07
C ALA A 252 15.84 4.35 -5.78
N ARG A 253 16.86 4.84 -6.50
CA ARG A 253 17.99 4.03 -6.98
C ARG A 253 19.20 4.26 -6.06
N GLY A 254 19.00 3.88 -4.80
CA GLY A 254 19.96 3.91 -3.70
C GLY A 254 19.61 2.80 -2.72
N ASP A 255 20.30 2.73 -1.59
CA ASP A 255 19.92 1.82 -0.52
C ASP A 255 18.81 2.46 0.32
N VAL A 256 17.66 1.80 0.47
CA VAL A 256 16.59 2.28 1.36
C VAL A 256 16.83 1.69 2.74
N LEU A 257 17.30 2.53 3.66
CA LEU A 257 17.70 2.14 5.01
C LEU A 257 16.50 2.03 5.95
N LYS A 258 15.55 2.96 5.81
CA LYS A 258 14.31 3.00 6.59
C LYS A 258 13.26 3.84 5.87
N ALA A 259 11.99 3.49 5.99
CA ALA A 259 10.90 4.33 5.52
C ALA A 259 9.68 4.21 6.44
N ALA A 260 8.77 5.16 6.36
CA ALA A 260 7.45 5.06 6.98
C ALA A 260 6.45 6.01 6.29
N ILE A 261 5.17 5.72 6.49
CA ILE A 261 4.04 6.59 6.13
C ILE A 261 3.39 7.06 7.43
N ASP A 262 2.86 8.27 7.45
CA ASP A 262 2.16 8.81 8.62
C ASP A 262 0.75 8.20 8.77
N THR A 263 0.67 7.12 9.52
CA THR A 263 -0.55 6.30 9.60
C THR A 263 -1.62 6.79 10.57
N ASP A 264 -1.32 7.81 11.38
CA ASP A 264 -2.14 8.20 12.53
C ASP A 264 -2.87 9.54 12.29
N MET A 265 -3.34 9.77 11.07
CA MET A 265 -4.05 11.01 10.72
C MET A 265 -5.46 11.04 11.35
N PRO A 266 -6.01 12.22 11.68
CA PRO A 266 -7.43 12.34 12.04
C PRO A 266 -8.32 11.90 10.86
N ASP A 267 -9.59 11.60 11.16
CA ASP A 267 -10.56 11.25 10.11
C ASP A 267 -10.67 12.39 9.09
N VAL A 268 -10.29 12.09 7.86
CA VAL A 268 -10.23 13.05 6.74
C VAL A 268 -11.63 13.57 6.40
N SER A 269 -12.65 12.72 6.53
CA SER A 269 -14.01 13.05 6.09
C SER A 269 -14.64 14.19 6.90
N ASP A 270 -14.28 14.32 8.18
CA ASP A 270 -14.75 15.38 9.06
C ASP A 270 -13.98 16.70 8.90
N CYS A 271 -12.69 16.61 8.59
CA CYS A 271 -11.82 17.79 8.54
C CYS A 271 -11.82 18.50 7.18
N LYS A 272 -11.90 17.74 6.09
CA LYS A 272 -11.67 18.22 4.73
C LYS A 272 -12.53 19.41 4.35
N ALA A 273 -13.83 19.37 4.66
CA ALA A 273 -14.79 20.35 4.17
C ALA A 273 -14.49 21.79 4.61
N ASP A 274 -13.96 22.00 5.81
CA ASP A 274 -13.64 23.34 6.30
C ASP A 274 -12.30 23.86 5.80
N PHE A 275 -11.30 22.99 5.63
CA PHE A 275 -10.00 23.36 5.04
C PHE A 275 -10.16 23.69 3.55
N ASP A 276 -10.83 22.82 2.79
CA ASP A 276 -11.15 23.02 1.37
C ASP A 276 -11.87 24.36 1.09
N ALA A 277 -12.60 24.87 2.09
CA ALA A 277 -13.34 26.13 2.00
C ALA A 277 -12.59 27.35 2.56
N GLY A 278 -11.32 27.20 2.97
CA GLY A 278 -10.52 28.25 3.61
C GLY A 278 -11.08 28.71 4.97
N ARG A 279 -11.73 27.81 5.70
CA ARG A 279 -12.36 28.05 7.00
C ARG A 279 -11.77 27.15 8.09
N SER A 280 -10.48 26.85 8.05
CA SER A 280 -9.84 25.99 9.06
C SER A 280 -10.06 26.49 10.50
N HIS A 281 -10.31 27.78 10.73
CA HIS A 281 -10.67 28.33 12.05
C HIS A 281 -12.01 27.83 12.61
N ALA A 282 -12.96 27.47 11.74
CA ALA A 282 -14.28 26.98 12.12
C ALA A 282 -14.30 25.48 12.42
N ALA A 283 -13.32 24.73 11.92
CA ALA A 283 -13.23 23.28 12.12
C ALA A 283 -13.14 22.89 13.60
N ASP A 284 -13.51 21.64 13.89
CA ASP A 284 -13.34 21.06 15.21
C ASP A 284 -11.88 21.05 15.66
N ARG A 285 -11.66 21.07 16.98
CA ARG A 285 -10.33 21.24 17.55
C ARG A 285 -9.32 20.22 17.01
N ASP A 286 -9.71 18.96 16.92
CA ASP A 286 -8.81 17.89 16.45
C ASP A 286 -8.39 18.11 15.01
N CYS A 287 -9.32 18.52 14.13
CA CYS A 287 -9.01 18.91 12.75
C CYS A 287 -8.09 20.14 12.70
N ARG A 288 -8.39 21.18 13.49
CA ARG A 288 -7.57 22.41 13.52
C ARG A 288 -6.13 22.15 13.91
N ASP A 289 -5.92 21.22 14.82
CA ASP A 289 -4.62 20.95 15.42
C ASP A 289 -3.81 19.88 14.64
N ALA A 290 -4.47 19.00 13.88
CA ALA A 290 -3.83 17.82 13.29
C ALA A 290 -4.02 17.61 11.77
N TYR A 291 -5.08 18.14 11.16
CA TYR A 291 -5.34 17.93 9.73
C TYR A 291 -4.35 18.74 8.87
N TYR A 292 -3.86 18.15 7.79
CA TYR A 292 -2.98 18.82 6.84
C TYR A 292 -3.18 18.45 5.37
N ALA A 293 -3.73 17.27 5.07
CA ALA A 293 -4.04 16.83 3.71
C ALA A 293 -4.97 15.61 3.77
N ASP A 294 -5.54 15.23 2.62
CA ASP A 294 -6.31 13.99 2.47
C ASP A 294 -5.43 12.75 2.53
N GLU A 295 -4.15 12.88 2.18
CA GLU A 295 -3.22 11.75 2.08
C GLU A 295 -2.08 11.83 3.10
N PRO A 296 -1.68 10.67 3.65
CA PRO A 296 -0.57 10.62 4.57
C PRO A 296 0.75 10.93 3.83
N PHE A 297 1.62 11.75 4.42
CA PHE A 297 2.96 11.90 3.90
C PHE A 297 3.79 10.65 4.23
N GLY A 298 4.84 10.42 3.44
CA GLY A 298 5.82 9.39 3.74
C GLY A 298 7.24 9.93 3.72
N TRP A 299 8.15 9.21 4.36
CA TRP A 299 9.58 9.53 4.35
C TRP A 299 10.44 8.30 4.14
N ALA A 300 11.60 8.51 3.54
CA ALA A 300 12.60 7.49 3.29
C ALA A 300 14.00 8.01 3.63
N LEU A 301 14.72 7.26 4.45
CA LEU A 301 16.14 7.44 4.73
C LEU A 301 16.94 6.61 3.73
N LEU A 302 17.70 7.29 2.87
CA LEU A 302 18.39 6.71 1.73
C LEU A 302 19.91 6.77 1.92
N GLY A 303 20.63 5.81 1.37
CA GLY A 303 22.09 5.79 1.27
C GLY A 303 22.56 5.50 -0.15
N ALA A 304 23.88 5.50 -0.34
CA ALA A 304 24.49 5.08 -1.60
C ALA A 304 24.05 3.66 -1.98
N ALA A 305 23.84 3.41 -3.27
CA ALA A 305 23.50 2.08 -3.76
C ALA A 305 24.62 1.08 -3.44
N ARG A 306 24.24 -0.10 -2.96
CA ARG A 306 25.11 -1.27 -2.90
C ARG A 306 25.07 -2.02 -4.23
N ASP A 307 26.18 -2.68 -4.59
CA ASP A 307 26.30 -3.53 -5.77
C ASP A 307 25.15 -4.52 -5.90
N GLU A 308 24.77 -5.12 -4.76
CA GLU A 308 23.62 -5.98 -4.63
C GLU A 308 22.81 -5.57 -3.41
N GLN A 309 21.49 -5.58 -3.57
CA GLN A 309 20.56 -5.38 -2.45
C GLN A 309 19.59 -6.56 -2.43
N GLN A 310 19.38 -7.13 -1.24
CA GLN A 310 18.44 -8.21 -1.01
C GLN A 310 17.39 -7.78 0.01
N SER A 311 16.12 -8.07 -0.30
CA SER A 311 14.97 -7.74 0.54
C SER A 311 14.06 -8.95 0.69
N VAL A 312 13.51 -9.12 1.90
CA VAL A 312 12.38 -10.02 2.20
C VAL A 312 11.28 -9.13 2.75
N ILE A 313 10.12 -9.16 2.09
CA ILE A 313 9.01 -8.21 2.32
C ILE A 313 7.72 -9.03 2.51
N PRO A 314 6.87 -8.73 3.51
CA PRO A 314 7.09 -7.77 4.59
C PRO A 314 8.16 -8.25 5.58
N ALA A 315 8.53 -7.40 6.55
CA ALA A 315 9.47 -7.75 7.62
C ALA A 315 8.85 -8.61 8.74
N LYS A 316 7.52 -8.69 8.78
CA LYS A 316 6.69 -9.54 9.65
C LYS A 316 5.41 -9.91 8.90
N LEU A 317 4.89 -11.09 9.13
CA LEU A 317 3.71 -11.61 8.44
C LEU A 317 2.56 -11.82 9.43
N ALA A 318 1.35 -11.43 9.05
CA ALA A 318 0.13 -11.87 9.72
C ALA A 318 -0.59 -12.86 8.79
N LEU A 319 -1.06 -13.97 9.35
CA LEU A 319 -1.94 -14.93 8.68
C LEU A 319 -3.39 -14.66 9.11
N ASP A 320 -3.87 -13.47 8.78
CA ASP A 320 -5.17 -12.90 9.14
C ASP A 320 -6.20 -12.93 8.00
N HIS A 321 -5.79 -13.36 6.81
CA HIS A 321 -6.67 -13.57 5.67
C HIS A 321 -6.88 -15.07 5.37
N CYS A 322 -8.13 -15.45 5.13
CA CYS A 322 -8.54 -16.80 4.80
C CYS A 322 -9.16 -16.86 3.41
N GLU A 323 -8.60 -17.74 2.60
CA GLU A 323 -9.23 -18.22 1.39
C GLU A 323 -9.76 -19.62 1.64
N LEU A 324 -11.09 -19.74 1.73
CA LEU A 324 -11.77 -20.97 2.12
C LEU A 324 -11.20 -21.49 3.46
N ALA A 325 -10.58 -22.66 3.46
CA ALA A 325 -10.08 -23.33 4.65
C ALA A 325 -8.57 -23.16 4.90
N VAL A 326 -7.96 -22.18 4.23
CA VAL A 326 -6.52 -21.94 4.24
C VAL A 326 -6.27 -20.47 4.57
N ARG A 327 -5.46 -20.23 5.60
CA ARG A 327 -4.85 -18.92 5.85
C ARG A 327 -3.74 -18.71 4.84
N THR A 328 -3.67 -17.54 4.24
CA THR A 328 -2.68 -17.24 3.19
C THR A 328 -2.11 -15.84 3.35
N ALA A 329 -0.80 -15.71 3.18
CA ALA A 329 -0.16 -14.41 3.03
C ALA A 329 1.09 -14.52 2.13
N GLY A 330 1.33 -13.48 1.34
CA GLY A 330 2.45 -13.41 0.40
C GLY A 330 3.72 -12.87 1.06
N VAL A 331 4.85 -13.47 0.72
CA VAL A 331 6.19 -12.99 1.04
C VAL A 331 6.95 -12.79 -0.27
N MET A 332 7.55 -11.61 -0.47
CA MET A 332 8.38 -11.31 -1.62
C MET A 332 9.86 -11.39 -1.24
N ALA A 333 10.60 -12.27 -1.91
CA ALA A 333 12.06 -12.23 -1.92
C ALA A 333 12.51 -11.48 -3.16
N ARG A 334 13.30 -10.41 -2.99
CA ARG A 334 13.72 -9.51 -4.06
C ARG A 334 15.23 -9.31 -4.05
N VAL A 335 15.80 -9.22 -5.25
CA VAL A 335 17.22 -8.90 -5.48
C VAL A 335 17.32 -7.77 -6.50
N VAL A 336 18.10 -6.75 -6.14
CA VAL A 336 18.51 -5.64 -7.02
C VAL A 336 19.98 -5.82 -7.37
N ASN A 337 20.28 -5.80 -8.67
CA ASN A 337 21.65 -5.88 -9.18
C ASN A 337 22.05 -4.52 -9.75
N ASN A 338 22.85 -3.76 -9.00
CA ASN A 338 23.39 -2.48 -9.47
C ASN A 338 24.74 -2.62 -10.18
N THR A 339 25.23 -3.85 -10.36
CA THR A 339 26.49 -4.11 -11.07
C THR A 339 26.33 -4.10 -12.59
N THR A 340 27.45 -4.20 -13.31
CA THR A 340 27.50 -4.28 -14.78
C THR A 340 27.41 -5.72 -15.31
N ALA A 341 27.36 -6.73 -14.45
CA ALA A 341 27.26 -8.14 -14.83
C ALA A 341 25.97 -8.77 -14.29
N PRO A 342 25.35 -9.75 -14.97
CA PRO A 342 24.22 -10.47 -14.43
C PRO A 342 24.62 -11.28 -13.18
N LEU A 343 23.68 -11.49 -12.26
CA LEU A 343 23.84 -12.36 -11.09
C LEU A 343 22.68 -13.35 -10.98
N SER A 344 22.91 -14.46 -10.28
CA SER A 344 21.87 -15.43 -9.94
C SER A 344 21.88 -15.71 -8.45
N ARG A 345 20.70 -15.73 -7.81
CA ARG A 345 20.55 -16.04 -6.38
C ARG A 345 19.50 -17.14 -6.18
N PRO A 346 19.86 -18.30 -5.59
CA PRO A 346 18.86 -19.26 -5.15
C PRO A 346 18.05 -18.65 -3.99
N VAL A 347 16.75 -18.91 -3.97
CA VAL A 347 15.85 -18.56 -2.88
C VAL A 347 15.34 -19.86 -2.27
N ARG A 348 15.46 -20.01 -0.96
CA ARG A 348 14.90 -21.13 -0.20
C ARG A 348 14.06 -20.63 0.95
N VAL A 349 12.88 -21.18 1.12
CA VAL A 349 11.96 -20.86 2.20
C VAL A 349 11.66 -22.10 3.01
N SER A 350 11.95 -22.02 4.30
CA SER A 350 11.66 -23.08 5.26
C SER A 350 10.58 -22.59 6.22
N ALA A 351 9.51 -23.36 6.35
CA ALA A 351 8.42 -23.14 7.30
C ALA A 351 8.28 -24.40 8.17
N SER A 352 8.03 -24.22 9.47
CA SER A 352 7.73 -25.34 10.38
C SER A 352 6.23 -25.57 10.44
N GLU A 353 5.81 -26.82 10.59
CA GLU A 353 4.39 -27.16 10.78
C GLU A 353 3.76 -26.32 11.92
N PRO A 354 2.52 -25.85 11.75
CA PRO A 354 1.58 -26.18 10.68
C PRO A 354 1.70 -25.31 9.42
N LEU A 355 2.71 -24.43 9.32
CA LEU A 355 2.90 -23.54 8.18
C LEU A 355 3.54 -24.27 7.01
N THR A 356 3.19 -23.87 5.79
CA THR A 356 3.87 -24.28 4.56
C THR A 356 4.21 -23.06 3.71
N ALA A 357 5.19 -23.20 2.81
CA ALA A 357 5.62 -22.13 1.91
C ALA A 357 5.72 -22.66 0.47
N THR A 358 5.09 -21.95 -0.48
CA THR A 358 5.05 -22.36 -1.89
C THR A 358 5.36 -21.17 -2.82
N PRO A 359 6.36 -21.28 -3.72
CA PRO A 359 7.33 -22.37 -3.79
C PRO A 359 8.31 -22.33 -2.61
N ALA A 360 8.75 -23.51 -2.15
CA ALA A 360 9.79 -23.61 -1.12
C ALA A 360 11.20 -23.32 -1.67
N GLU A 361 11.40 -23.46 -2.99
CA GLU A 361 12.66 -23.14 -3.67
C GLU A 361 12.40 -22.40 -4.98
N ALA A 362 13.24 -21.42 -5.29
CA ALA A 362 13.23 -20.66 -6.54
C ALA A 362 14.64 -20.16 -6.88
N ALA A 363 14.80 -19.54 -8.05
CA ALA A 363 16.02 -18.85 -8.44
C ALA A 363 15.69 -17.47 -9.02
N LEU A 364 16.50 -16.47 -8.67
CA LEU A 364 16.43 -15.11 -9.19
C LEU A 364 17.62 -14.85 -10.09
N ASP A 365 17.41 -14.96 -11.40
CA ASP A 365 18.38 -14.56 -12.42
C ASP A 365 18.18 -13.07 -12.76
N VAL A 366 19.06 -12.22 -12.24
CA VAL A 366 18.93 -10.77 -12.25
C VAL A 366 19.93 -10.15 -13.23
N PRO A 367 19.46 -9.58 -14.37
CA PRO A 367 20.33 -8.86 -15.29
C PRO A 367 21.03 -7.67 -14.63
N ALA A 368 22.15 -7.25 -15.23
CA ALA A 368 22.87 -6.05 -14.81
C ALA A 368 21.96 -4.82 -14.81
N GLY A 369 21.99 -4.04 -13.73
CA GLY A 369 21.21 -2.82 -13.58
C GLY A 369 19.70 -3.02 -13.40
N GLN A 370 19.22 -4.24 -13.14
CA GLN A 370 17.81 -4.58 -12.97
C GLN A 370 17.51 -5.19 -11.61
N ALA A 371 16.23 -5.44 -11.35
CA ALA A 371 15.76 -6.20 -10.19
C ALA A 371 14.79 -7.31 -10.60
N LYS A 372 14.76 -8.37 -9.79
CA LYS A 372 13.80 -9.47 -9.89
C LYS A 372 13.30 -9.84 -8.52
N ASN A 373 12.09 -10.40 -8.48
CA ASN A 373 11.49 -10.92 -7.27
C ASN A 373 10.80 -12.26 -7.53
N VAL A 374 10.59 -13.00 -6.46
CA VAL A 374 9.72 -14.17 -6.40
C VAL A 374 8.76 -13.97 -5.24
N VAL A 375 7.49 -14.24 -5.48
CA VAL A 375 6.47 -14.29 -4.43
C VAL A 375 6.34 -15.72 -3.95
N VAL A 376 6.39 -15.88 -2.64
CA VAL A 376 6.21 -17.13 -1.91
C VAL A 376 4.95 -16.98 -1.09
N THR A 377 3.99 -17.87 -1.31
CA THR A 377 2.77 -17.94 -0.52
C THR A 377 3.03 -18.77 0.72
N VAL A 378 2.91 -18.15 1.89
CA VAL A 378 2.92 -18.83 3.18
C VAL A 378 1.49 -19.18 3.53
N THR A 379 1.23 -20.42 3.89
CA THR A 379 -0.12 -20.88 4.26
C THR A 379 -0.15 -21.64 5.56
N ALA A 380 -1.32 -21.68 6.19
CA ALA A 380 -1.64 -22.57 7.31
C ALA A 380 -3.11 -23.02 7.20
N PRO A 381 -3.49 -24.18 7.78
CA PRO A 381 -4.90 -24.53 7.94
C PRO A 381 -5.68 -23.41 8.65
N ARG A 382 -6.90 -23.09 8.20
CA ARG A 382 -7.78 -22.07 8.80
C ARG A 382 -7.96 -22.22 10.31
N ASP A 383 -8.10 -23.46 10.75
CA ASP A 383 -8.27 -23.91 12.13
C ASP A 383 -6.97 -23.99 12.95
N THR A 384 -5.85 -23.50 12.41
CA THR A 384 -4.60 -23.36 13.17
C THR A 384 -4.85 -22.47 14.38
N GLU A 385 -4.42 -22.94 15.56
CA GLU A 385 -4.52 -22.17 16.80
C GLU A 385 -3.73 -20.85 16.69
N PRO A 386 -4.26 -19.74 17.23
CA PRO A 386 -3.54 -18.48 17.25
C PRO A 386 -2.19 -18.60 17.97
N GLY A 387 -1.16 -17.97 17.40
CA GLY A 387 0.20 -18.12 17.92
C GLY A 387 1.29 -17.50 17.05
N GLU A 388 2.50 -17.51 17.57
CA GLU A 388 3.69 -17.00 16.90
C GLU A 388 4.49 -18.15 16.28
N HIS A 389 4.89 -17.96 15.04
CA HIS A 389 5.67 -18.89 14.25
C HIS A 389 6.82 -18.15 13.54
N THR A 390 7.72 -18.92 12.93
CA THR A 390 8.84 -18.37 12.17
C THR A 390 8.93 -19.04 10.80
N VAL A 391 9.05 -18.21 9.76
CA VAL A 391 9.45 -18.64 8.42
C VAL A 391 10.88 -18.14 8.18
N THR A 392 11.74 -19.00 7.65
CA THR A 392 13.10 -18.63 7.27
C THR A 392 13.19 -18.47 5.77
N VAL A 393 13.59 -17.29 5.30
CA VAL A 393 13.86 -17.01 3.90
C VAL A 393 15.37 -16.85 3.70
N THR A 394 15.94 -17.63 2.80
CA THR A 394 17.36 -17.58 2.43
C THR A 394 17.49 -17.12 0.99
N ILE A 395 18.28 -16.07 0.73
CA ILE A 395 18.61 -15.57 -0.60
C ILE A 395 20.13 -15.65 -0.78
N GLY A 396 20.59 -16.52 -1.67
CA GLY A 396 22.02 -16.83 -1.78
C GLY A 396 22.57 -17.40 -0.47
N SER A 397 23.46 -16.65 0.18
CA SER A 397 24.02 -17.00 1.50
C SER A 397 23.39 -16.25 2.67
N GLU A 398 22.51 -15.28 2.40
CA GLU A 398 21.89 -14.48 3.45
C GLU A 398 20.59 -15.13 3.93
N GLN A 399 20.46 -15.28 5.24
CA GLN A 399 19.26 -15.78 5.89
C GLN A 399 18.52 -14.63 6.59
N ARG A 400 17.19 -14.69 6.56
CA ARG A 400 16.28 -13.82 7.28
C ARG A 400 15.20 -14.66 7.96
N GLU A 401 14.99 -14.40 9.25
CA GLU A 401 13.86 -14.95 9.99
C GLU A 401 12.71 -13.96 9.90
N LEU A 402 11.56 -14.44 9.45
CA LEU A 402 10.32 -13.72 9.33
C LEU A 402 9.38 -14.18 10.45
N PRO A 403 9.08 -13.32 11.44
CA PRO A 403 8.03 -13.60 12.42
C PRO A 403 6.68 -13.70 11.70
N VAL A 404 5.90 -14.73 12.04
CA VAL A 404 4.57 -14.98 11.50
C VAL A 404 3.57 -15.12 12.65
N THR A 405 2.60 -14.22 12.71
CA THR A 405 1.50 -14.29 13.68
C THR A 405 0.29 -14.95 13.01
N VAL A 406 -0.17 -16.09 13.54
CA VAL A 406 -1.51 -16.61 13.26
C VAL A 406 -2.48 -15.89 14.20
N THR A 407 -3.37 -15.08 13.63
CA THR A 407 -4.31 -14.23 14.39
C THR A 407 -5.54 -15.00 14.83
N GLU A 408 -6.22 -14.50 15.87
CA GLU A 408 -7.52 -15.03 16.32
C GLU A 408 -8.54 -14.97 15.19
N ASP A 409 -8.71 -13.79 14.61
CA ASP A 409 -9.62 -13.57 13.49
C ASP A 409 -9.00 -14.01 12.16
N CYS A 410 -9.87 -14.36 11.22
CA CYS A 410 -9.49 -14.58 9.83
C CYS A 410 -10.53 -13.95 8.91
N VAL A 411 -10.12 -12.92 8.18
CA VAL A 411 -10.94 -12.18 7.22
C VAL A 411 -11.13 -13.05 5.99
N GLU A 412 -12.38 -13.25 5.58
CA GLU A 412 -12.75 -14.02 4.39
C GLU A 412 -13.57 -13.14 3.44
N PRO A 413 -13.25 -13.08 2.14
CA PRO A 413 -14.10 -12.40 1.17
C PRO A 413 -15.42 -13.17 1.00
N LYS A 414 -16.44 -12.44 0.53
CA LYS A 414 -17.77 -12.99 0.27
C LYS A 414 -17.80 -13.98 -0.89
N VAL A 415 -16.79 -13.94 -1.76
CA VAL A 415 -16.73 -14.74 -2.98
C VAL A 415 -15.29 -14.96 -3.42
N TYR A 416 -15.04 -16.12 -4.01
CA TYR A 416 -13.75 -16.55 -4.56
C TYR A 416 -13.94 -17.00 -6.01
N ALA A 417 -12.94 -16.83 -6.86
CA ALA A 417 -12.94 -17.43 -8.20
C ALA A 417 -11.59 -18.07 -8.52
N THR A 418 -11.62 -19.13 -9.33
CA THR A 418 -10.39 -19.80 -9.78
C THR A 418 -9.52 -18.91 -10.68
N SER A 419 -10.11 -17.91 -11.31
CA SER A 419 -9.43 -16.82 -12.00
C SER A 419 -10.38 -15.65 -12.22
N PHE A 420 -9.83 -14.48 -12.48
CA PHE A 420 -10.56 -13.32 -12.97
C PHE A 420 -9.64 -12.44 -13.80
N HIS A 421 -10.20 -11.69 -14.74
CA HIS A 421 -9.48 -10.64 -15.44
C HIS A 421 -9.46 -9.35 -14.62
N ALA A 422 -8.38 -8.57 -14.71
CA ALA A 422 -8.27 -7.30 -14.00
C ALA A 422 -9.46 -6.37 -14.31
N GLY A 423 -10.11 -5.86 -13.26
CA GLY A 423 -11.33 -5.03 -13.37
C GLY A 423 -12.63 -5.82 -13.55
N SER A 424 -12.59 -7.16 -13.55
CA SER A 424 -13.76 -8.04 -13.61
C SER A 424 -13.69 -9.12 -12.52
N GLY A 425 -13.38 -8.69 -11.29
CA GLY A 425 -13.19 -9.56 -10.13
C GLY A 425 -14.46 -10.30 -9.69
N PRO A 426 -14.32 -11.35 -8.87
CA PRO A 426 -15.45 -12.17 -8.42
C PRO A 426 -16.48 -11.39 -7.59
N GLU A 427 -16.08 -10.33 -6.91
CA GLU A 427 -16.95 -9.44 -6.13
C GLU A 427 -18.09 -8.82 -6.94
N LEU A 428 -17.88 -8.62 -8.25
CA LEU A 428 -18.87 -8.11 -9.20
C LEU A 428 -19.94 -9.14 -9.59
N ALA A 429 -19.91 -10.35 -9.01
CA ALA A 429 -20.95 -11.35 -9.18
C ALA A 429 -21.88 -11.46 -7.95
N VAL A 430 -21.66 -10.62 -6.93
CA VAL A 430 -22.39 -10.61 -5.67
C VAL A 430 -22.60 -9.18 -5.14
N ASP A 431 -22.52 -8.18 -6.03
CA ASP A 431 -22.67 -6.75 -5.70
C ASP A 431 -24.11 -6.25 -5.87
N GLU A 432 -25.03 -7.12 -6.31
CA GLU A 432 -26.43 -6.85 -6.59
C GLU A 432 -26.65 -5.92 -7.80
N ASP A 433 -25.65 -5.77 -8.69
CA ASP A 433 -25.71 -4.94 -9.88
C ASP A 433 -25.50 -5.76 -11.17
N ILE A 434 -26.59 -6.01 -11.90
CA ILE A 434 -26.51 -6.76 -13.17
C ILE A 434 -25.72 -6.04 -14.28
N ALA A 435 -25.34 -4.77 -14.10
CA ALA A 435 -24.53 -4.01 -15.04
C ALA A 435 -23.03 -4.31 -14.92
N THR A 436 -22.58 -4.84 -13.78
CA THR A 436 -21.22 -5.35 -13.56
C THR A 436 -21.20 -6.86 -13.75
N PHE A 437 -20.00 -7.45 -13.85
CA PHE A 437 -19.86 -8.89 -13.91
C PHE A 437 -18.44 -9.34 -13.58
N TRP A 438 -18.36 -10.50 -12.94
CA TRP A 438 -17.14 -11.30 -12.94
C TRP A 438 -16.87 -11.88 -14.34
N HIS A 439 -15.59 -11.94 -14.72
CA HIS A 439 -15.12 -12.67 -15.89
C HIS A 439 -13.81 -13.39 -15.57
N SER A 440 -13.73 -14.70 -15.84
CA SER A 440 -12.49 -15.46 -15.72
C SER A 440 -11.37 -14.86 -16.57
N GLU A 441 -10.10 -15.11 -16.24
CA GLU A 441 -8.99 -14.55 -17.03
C GLU A 441 -9.14 -14.93 -18.52
N TYR A 442 -8.96 -13.95 -19.41
CA TYR A 442 -9.14 -14.09 -20.85
C TYR A 442 -7.91 -13.66 -21.67
N GLN A 443 -6.86 -13.11 -21.04
CA GLN A 443 -5.65 -12.65 -21.72
C GLN A 443 -4.36 -12.94 -20.91
N PRO A 444 -3.77 -14.15 -21.05
CA PRO A 444 -4.24 -15.29 -21.83
C PRO A 444 -5.34 -16.07 -21.11
N PRO A 445 -6.28 -16.70 -21.85
CA PRO A 445 -7.37 -17.44 -21.22
C PRO A 445 -6.88 -18.63 -20.39
N HIS A 446 -7.44 -18.76 -19.18
CA HIS A 446 -7.27 -19.97 -18.37
C HIS A 446 -8.25 -21.06 -18.83
N PRO A 447 -7.84 -22.34 -18.95
CA PRO A 447 -8.71 -23.40 -19.45
C PRO A 447 -9.84 -23.74 -18.48
N LEU A 448 -10.99 -24.18 -19.03
CA LEU A 448 -12.07 -24.79 -18.25
C LEU A 448 -11.65 -26.19 -17.73
N PRO A 449 -12.20 -26.67 -16.60
CA PRO A 449 -13.23 -26.02 -15.78
C PRO A 449 -12.70 -24.83 -14.97
N GLN A 450 -13.58 -23.85 -14.75
CA GLN A 450 -13.37 -22.73 -13.83
C GLN A 450 -14.54 -22.66 -12.86
N SER A 451 -14.40 -21.95 -11.73
CA SER A 451 -15.48 -21.84 -10.76
C SER A 451 -15.49 -20.52 -10.02
N ILE A 452 -16.68 -20.18 -9.52
CA ILE A 452 -16.92 -19.13 -8.53
C ILE A 452 -17.52 -19.78 -7.27
N THR A 453 -17.01 -19.41 -6.10
CA THR A 453 -17.41 -19.97 -4.80
C THR A 453 -17.88 -18.84 -3.89
N LEU A 454 -19.15 -18.87 -3.51
CA LEU A 454 -19.74 -17.94 -2.55
C LEU A 454 -19.41 -18.39 -1.13
N ASN A 455 -19.11 -17.43 -0.26
CA ASN A 455 -18.99 -17.58 1.18
C ASN A 455 -20.20 -16.93 1.86
N LEU A 456 -21.03 -17.75 2.51
CA LEU A 456 -22.25 -17.30 3.16
C LEU A 456 -22.00 -16.70 4.56
N GLY A 457 -20.75 -16.70 5.04
CA GLY A 457 -20.30 -16.22 6.35
C GLY A 457 -20.62 -17.17 7.51
N GLU A 458 -21.75 -17.85 7.43
CA GLU A 458 -22.22 -18.85 8.38
C GLU A 458 -22.84 -20.05 7.65
N THR A 459 -22.98 -21.18 8.35
CA THR A 459 -23.67 -22.35 7.79
C THR A 459 -25.18 -22.09 7.72
N LYS A 460 -25.75 -22.13 6.51
CA LYS A 460 -27.17 -21.96 6.23
C LYS A 460 -27.71 -23.17 5.49
N LYS A 461 -28.99 -23.47 5.73
CA LYS A 461 -29.71 -24.47 4.94
C LYS A 461 -30.19 -23.82 3.64
N ILE A 462 -29.75 -24.34 2.50
CA ILE A 462 -30.09 -23.83 1.16
C ILE A 462 -30.58 -24.96 0.25
N SER A 463 -31.25 -24.60 -0.84
CA SER A 463 -31.91 -25.55 -1.76
C SER A 463 -31.77 -25.20 -3.24
N ALA A 464 -31.29 -24.00 -3.56
CA ALA A 464 -31.03 -23.61 -4.94
C ALA A 464 -29.88 -22.61 -5.07
N LEU A 465 -29.25 -22.63 -6.24
CA LEU A 465 -28.36 -21.58 -6.74
C LEU A 465 -29.02 -20.91 -7.95
N ASP A 466 -28.98 -19.59 -7.95
CA ASP A 466 -29.44 -18.73 -9.04
C ASP A 466 -28.22 -18.07 -9.71
N TYR A 467 -28.20 -18.08 -11.04
CA TYR A 467 -27.11 -17.54 -11.87
C TYR A 467 -27.69 -16.61 -12.93
N GLN A 468 -27.22 -15.36 -12.94
CA GLN A 468 -27.47 -14.38 -13.98
C GLN A 468 -26.22 -14.26 -14.85
N PRO A 469 -26.29 -14.67 -16.13
CA PRO A 469 -25.24 -14.36 -17.10
C PRO A 469 -25.02 -12.85 -17.20
N ARG A 470 -23.84 -12.42 -17.66
CA ARG A 470 -23.55 -11.01 -18.00
C ARG A 470 -24.71 -10.39 -18.79
N PHE A 471 -25.06 -9.15 -18.48
CA PHE A 471 -26.27 -8.50 -19.02
C PHE A 471 -25.97 -7.27 -19.89
N ASP A 472 -24.88 -7.32 -20.66
CA ASP A 472 -24.40 -6.24 -21.51
C ASP A 472 -24.61 -6.49 -23.02
N GLY A 473 -25.43 -7.49 -23.36
CA GLY A 473 -25.72 -7.88 -24.74
C GLY A 473 -24.70 -8.82 -25.39
N ASN A 474 -23.63 -9.18 -24.69
CA ASN A 474 -22.67 -10.20 -25.11
C ASN A 474 -22.88 -11.48 -24.27
N LEU A 475 -22.73 -12.66 -24.87
CA LEU A 475 -22.91 -13.94 -24.18
C LEU A 475 -21.60 -14.64 -23.83
N ASN A 476 -20.44 -14.04 -24.10
CA ASN A 476 -19.14 -14.63 -23.78
C ASN A 476 -19.04 -14.96 -22.27
N GLY A 477 -18.70 -16.21 -21.99
CA GLY A 477 -18.60 -16.74 -20.63
C GLY A 477 -19.91 -17.25 -20.03
N THR A 478 -21.04 -17.21 -20.75
CA THR A 478 -22.30 -17.79 -20.23
C THR A 478 -22.10 -19.28 -19.95
N ILE A 479 -22.25 -19.69 -18.70
CA ILE A 479 -22.08 -21.08 -18.27
C ILE A 479 -23.17 -21.94 -18.91
N LEU A 480 -22.75 -22.97 -19.64
CA LEU A 480 -23.64 -23.92 -20.31
C LEU A 480 -23.69 -25.23 -19.56
N ASP A 481 -22.56 -25.91 -19.36
CA ASP A 481 -22.52 -27.13 -18.53
C ASP A 481 -21.96 -26.79 -17.16
N TYR A 482 -22.72 -27.14 -16.13
CA TYR A 482 -22.42 -26.75 -14.75
C TYR A 482 -22.49 -27.91 -13.76
N LYS A 483 -21.79 -27.70 -12.65
CA LYS A 483 -21.94 -28.45 -11.41
C LYS A 483 -22.04 -27.48 -10.25
N VAL A 484 -22.87 -27.82 -9.26
CA VAL A 484 -22.98 -27.11 -7.99
C VAL A 484 -22.47 -27.99 -6.87
N TYR A 485 -21.57 -27.44 -6.06
CA TYR A 485 -21.03 -28.12 -4.89
C TYR A 485 -21.28 -27.32 -3.61
N LEU A 486 -21.51 -28.02 -2.51
CA LEU A 486 -21.67 -27.43 -1.17
C LEU A 486 -20.52 -27.85 -0.27
N SER A 487 -20.16 -26.97 0.67
CA SER A 487 -19.20 -27.25 1.73
C SER A 487 -19.54 -26.49 3.01
N THR A 488 -19.27 -27.10 4.16
CA THR A 488 -19.37 -26.46 5.49
C THR A 488 -18.00 -26.05 6.04
N ASP A 489 -16.92 -26.61 5.51
CA ASP A 489 -15.55 -26.44 6.01
C ASP A 489 -14.62 -25.67 5.03
N GLY A 490 -15.04 -25.48 3.77
CA GLY A 490 -14.23 -24.87 2.71
C GLY A 490 -13.15 -25.80 2.13
N ARG A 491 -13.06 -27.05 2.60
CA ARG A 491 -12.10 -28.08 2.15
C ARG A 491 -12.79 -29.11 1.28
N THR A 492 -13.86 -29.69 1.82
CA THR A 492 -14.57 -30.81 1.24
C THR A 492 -15.82 -30.29 0.55
N PHE A 493 -15.83 -30.39 -0.78
CA PHE A 493 -16.96 -29.98 -1.61
C PHE A 493 -17.71 -31.21 -2.10
N THR A 494 -19.01 -31.26 -1.83
CA THR A 494 -19.90 -32.34 -2.27
C THR A 494 -20.77 -31.86 -3.42
N GLU A 495 -20.75 -32.56 -4.56
CA GLU A 495 -21.63 -32.26 -5.70
C GLU A 495 -23.08 -32.52 -5.29
N VAL A 496 -23.95 -31.52 -5.46
CA VAL A 496 -25.38 -31.64 -5.12
C VAL A 496 -26.28 -31.61 -6.34
N THR A 497 -25.82 -31.05 -7.46
CA THR A 497 -26.52 -31.08 -8.74
C THR A 497 -25.59 -30.74 -9.90
N SER A 498 -25.97 -31.15 -11.09
CA SER A 498 -25.30 -30.82 -12.35
C SER A 498 -26.32 -30.71 -13.47
N GLY A 499 -25.96 -30.04 -14.56
CA GLY A 499 -26.85 -29.93 -15.70
C GLY A 499 -26.32 -29.04 -16.79
N SER A 500 -27.23 -28.68 -17.70
CA SER A 500 -26.95 -27.76 -18.79
C SER A 500 -27.99 -26.65 -18.86
N TRP A 501 -27.56 -25.45 -19.21
CA TRP A 501 -28.42 -24.32 -19.51
C TRP A 501 -28.26 -23.85 -20.96
N ALA A 502 -29.25 -23.11 -21.44
CA ALA A 502 -29.22 -22.50 -22.77
C ALA A 502 -28.25 -21.30 -22.82
N ALA A 503 -27.63 -21.09 -23.99
CA ALA A 503 -26.78 -19.95 -24.29
C ALA A 503 -27.64 -18.69 -24.54
N ASP A 504 -28.17 -18.12 -23.45
CA ASP A 504 -28.95 -16.89 -23.45
C ASP A 504 -28.75 -16.12 -22.13
N ALA A 505 -29.14 -14.85 -22.10
CA ALA A 505 -28.99 -13.96 -20.96
C ALA A 505 -30.09 -14.14 -19.88
N ARG A 506 -30.97 -15.14 -20.01
CA ARG A 506 -32.04 -15.35 -19.03
C ARG A 506 -31.44 -15.91 -17.74
N LYS A 507 -31.93 -15.42 -16.60
CA LYS A 507 -31.64 -15.97 -15.27
C LYS A 507 -31.86 -17.48 -15.26
N LYS A 508 -30.91 -18.18 -14.65
CA LYS A 508 -30.81 -19.63 -14.62
C LYS A 508 -30.87 -20.09 -13.16
N SER A 509 -31.44 -21.26 -12.91
CA SER A 509 -31.53 -21.82 -11.57
C SER A 509 -31.12 -23.29 -11.60
N ALA A 510 -30.43 -23.70 -10.54
CA ALA A 510 -30.09 -25.09 -10.23
C ALA A 510 -30.68 -25.42 -8.86
N SER A 511 -31.64 -26.34 -8.80
CA SER A 511 -32.26 -26.80 -7.55
C SER A 511 -31.68 -28.14 -7.11
N PHE A 512 -31.62 -28.37 -5.81
CA PHE A 512 -31.11 -29.57 -5.18
C PHE A 512 -31.83 -29.83 -3.85
N GLU A 513 -31.64 -31.02 -3.27
CA GLU A 513 -32.15 -31.36 -1.95
C GLU A 513 -31.59 -30.41 -0.89
N ALA A 514 -32.45 -29.88 -0.01
CA ALA A 514 -32.05 -28.85 0.92
C ALA A 514 -30.97 -29.35 1.91
N ALA A 515 -29.81 -28.69 1.93
CA ALA A 515 -28.65 -29.11 2.70
C ALA A 515 -27.94 -27.91 3.34
N ASP A 516 -27.18 -28.17 4.40
CA ASP A 516 -26.40 -27.17 5.12
C ASP A 516 -25.12 -26.83 4.33
N ALA A 517 -24.87 -25.54 4.12
CA ALA A 517 -23.68 -25.04 3.43
C ALA A 517 -23.21 -23.73 4.05
N ARG A 518 -21.90 -23.55 4.13
CA ARG A 518 -21.25 -22.26 4.34
C ARG A 518 -20.66 -21.73 3.03
N TYR A 519 -20.18 -22.63 2.18
CA TYR A 519 -19.62 -22.31 0.87
C TYR A 519 -20.41 -23.01 -0.23
N VAL A 520 -20.63 -22.30 -1.34
CA VAL A 520 -21.37 -22.80 -2.50
C VAL A 520 -20.57 -22.52 -3.75
N ARG A 521 -20.17 -23.57 -4.47
CA ARG A 521 -19.36 -23.47 -5.69
C ARG A 521 -20.19 -23.75 -6.93
N LEU A 522 -20.20 -22.81 -7.86
CA LEU A 522 -20.64 -23.00 -9.23
C LEU A 522 -19.42 -23.25 -10.12
N GLU A 523 -19.29 -24.47 -10.62
CA GLU A 523 -18.25 -24.86 -11.57
C GLU A 523 -18.83 -24.95 -12.97
N GLY A 524 -18.17 -24.33 -13.95
CA GLY A 524 -18.53 -24.44 -15.35
C GLY A 524 -17.47 -25.19 -16.14
N SER A 525 -17.89 -26.20 -16.90
CA SER A 525 -17.00 -27.02 -17.76
C SER A 525 -17.18 -26.73 -19.25
N ARG A 526 -18.26 -26.02 -19.62
CA ARG A 526 -18.50 -25.50 -20.97
C ARG A 526 -19.25 -24.19 -20.90
N ALA A 527 -18.88 -23.25 -21.77
CA ALA A 527 -19.49 -21.92 -21.86
C ALA A 527 -19.61 -21.46 -23.32
N SER A 528 -20.35 -20.37 -23.54
CA SER A 528 -20.35 -19.67 -24.84
C SER A 528 -19.15 -18.74 -25.01
N GLY A 529 -18.73 -18.53 -26.25
CA GLY A 529 -17.66 -17.58 -26.59
C GLY A 529 -16.24 -18.13 -26.47
N GLY A 530 -16.03 -19.30 -25.85
CA GLY A 530 -14.72 -19.94 -25.71
C GLY A 530 -14.51 -20.56 -24.33
N SER A 531 -13.25 -20.62 -23.88
CA SER A 531 -12.86 -21.12 -22.57
C SER A 531 -12.93 -20.01 -21.51
N TYR A 532 -14.13 -19.50 -21.26
CA TYR A 532 -14.37 -18.40 -20.32
C TYR A 532 -15.58 -18.72 -19.44
N LEU A 533 -15.61 -18.19 -18.21
CA LEU A 533 -16.84 -18.09 -17.44
C LEU A 533 -17.11 -16.63 -17.07
N SER A 534 -18.37 -16.23 -17.03
CA SER A 534 -18.80 -14.91 -16.56
C SER A 534 -20.11 -15.01 -15.79
N ALA A 535 -20.29 -14.11 -14.84
CA ALA A 535 -21.53 -13.96 -14.08
C ALA A 535 -21.75 -12.51 -13.71
N ALA A 536 -22.94 -11.98 -14.02
CA ALA A 536 -23.37 -10.71 -13.46
C ALA A 536 -23.79 -10.89 -12.00
N GLU A 537 -24.55 -11.96 -11.71
CA GLU A 537 -24.99 -12.23 -10.34
C GLU A 537 -25.04 -13.73 -10.06
N VAL A 538 -24.65 -14.11 -8.85
CA VAL A 538 -24.82 -15.46 -8.30
C VAL A 538 -25.39 -15.34 -6.89
N SER A 539 -26.47 -16.05 -6.61
CA SER A 539 -27.12 -16.04 -5.29
C SER A 539 -27.66 -17.42 -4.91
N VAL A 540 -28.02 -17.59 -3.64
CA VAL A 540 -28.53 -18.85 -3.10
C VAL A 540 -29.79 -18.61 -2.26
N ARG A 541 -30.63 -19.63 -2.13
CA ARG A 541 -31.89 -19.57 -1.37
C ARG A 541 -32.32 -20.89 -0.76
#